data_AF-A0A941JMZ0-F1
#
_entry.id   AF-A0A941JMZ0-F1
#
_cell.length_a   1.000
_cell.length_b   1.000
_cell.length_c   1.000
_cell.angle_alpha   90.00
_cell.angle_beta   90.00
_cell.angle_gamma   90.00
#
_symmetry.space_group_name_H-M   'P 1'
#
loop_
_entity.id
_entity.type
_entity.pdbx_description
1 polymer ?
#
loop_
_entity_poly.entity_id
_entity_poly.type
_entity_poly.pdbx_seq_one_letter_code
_entity_poly.pdbx_strand_id
1 'polypeptide(L)'
;MEFDPHGGGVNEVSAILPGATVSGQADFLGEHFVALYACDGQFFLRAGTGVVNLHDARLQLEHEHLAGGETRFRAADSKARFEIVYPSWWVGYPAVLLMHQDTDDADEDFCAYVVDLIRDPEVVQRFLDEYSG
;
A
#
# COMPACT_ATOMS: atom_id res chain seq x y z
N MET A 1 11.49 -9.89 38.64
CA MET A 1 10.22 -9.54 37.98
C MET A 1 10.61 -9.01 36.62
N GLU A 2 10.25 -9.77 35.59
CA GLU A 2 10.67 -9.65 34.19
C GLU A 2 10.16 -8.37 33.51
N PHE A 3 10.94 -7.87 32.55
CA PHE A 3 10.47 -6.95 31.52
C PHE A 3 9.65 -7.76 30.50
N ASP A 4 8.36 -7.41 30.35
CA ASP A 4 7.50 -7.94 29.28
C ASP A 4 7.67 -7.05 28.02
N PRO A 5 8.13 -7.58 26.88
CA PRO A 5 8.38 -6.81 25.66
C PRO A 5 7.23 -6.84 24.65
N HIS A 6 6.02 -7.30 25.02
CA HIS A 6 4.92 -7.43 24.05
C HIS A 6 3.93 -6.26 24.07
N GLY A 7 3.89 -5.54 22.94
CA GLY A 7 2.65 -4.96 22.41
C GLY A 7 2.24 -3.61 22.96
N GLY A 8 3.04 -2.56 22.69
CA GLY A 8 2.61 -1.17 22.86
C GLY A 8 1.42 -0.87 21.94
N GLY A 9 0.31 -0.45 22.56
CA GLY A 9 -0.99 -0.27 21.94
C GLY A 9 -1.01 0.54 20.64
N VAL A 10 -1.85 0.07 19.72
CA VAL A 10 -2.32 0.83 18.56
C VAL A 10 -2.85 2.19 19.00
N ASN A 11 -2.09 3.25 18.70
CA ASN A 11 -2.55 4.62 18.88
C ASN A 11 -3.58 4.95 17.80
N GLU A 12 -4.81 5.17 18.25
CA GLU A 12 -5.92 5.89 17.62
C GLU A 12 -6.13 5.69 16.11
N VAL A 13 -7.14 4.87 15.79
CA VAL A 13 -7.93 5.03 14.57
C VAL A 13 -8.76 6.30 14.75
N SER A 14 -8.41 7.37 14.04
CA SER A 14 -9.26 8.55 13.92
C SER A 14 -10.62 8.09 13.41
N ALA A 15 -11.66 8.37 14.19
CA ALA A 15 -13.00 7.82 14.05
C ALA A 15 -13.47 7.79 12.59
N ILE A 16 -13.72 6.57 12.08
CA ILE A 16 -14.61 6.37 10.94
C ILE A 16 -15.94 6.99 11.35
N LEU A 17 -16.43 7.97 10.59
CA LEU A 17 -17.69 8.65 10.87
C LEU A 17 -18.78 7.59 11.08
N PRO A 18 -19.69 7.75 12.07
CA PRO A 18 -20.79 6.81 12.24
C PRO A 18 -21.58 6.66 10.93
N GLY A 19 -21.52 5.47 10.33
CA GLY A 19 -22.20 5.16 9.06
C GLY A 19 -21.31 5.13 7.81
N ALA A 20 -20.01 5.43 7.90
CA ALA A 20 -19.10 5.25 6.77
C ALA A 20 -18.68 3.77 6.65
N THR A 21 -18.94 3.17 5.50
CA THR A 21 -18.39 1.85 5.13
C THR A 21 -16.96 2.06 4.65
N VAL A 22 -16.02 1.38 5.29
CA VAL A 22 -14.62 1.31 4.86
C VAL A 22 -14.34 -0.12 4.46
N SER A 23 -13.94 -0.33 3.21
CA SER A 23 -13.50 -1.64 2.76
C SER A 23 -12.34 -1.52 1.77
N GLY A 24 -11.53 -2.56 1.67
CA GLY A 24 -10.29 -2.52 0.89
C GLY A 24 -9.37 -3.70 1.15
N GLN A 25 -8.14 -3.55 0.69
CA GLN A 25 -7.07 -4.54 0.82
C GLN A 25 -5.91 -3.94 1.61
N ALA A 26 -5.19 -4.77 2.36
CA ALA A 26 -4.05 -4.33 3.15
C ALA A 26 -3.00 -5.42 3.24
N ASP A 27 -1.76 -5.01 3.42
CA ASP A 27 -0.62 -5.90 3.59
C ASP A 27 0.43 -5.30 4.54
N PHE A 28 1.33 -6.16 5.03
CA PHE A 28 2.51 -5.78 5.78
C PHE A 28 3.77 -5.92 4.93
N LEU A 29 4.40 -4.79 4.63
CA LEU A 29 5.66 -4.72 3.89
C LEU A 29 6.81 -4.50 4.88
N GLY A 30 7.39 -5.61 5.35
CA GLY A 30 8.32 -5.58 6.48
C GLY A 30 7.60 -5.17 7.77
N GLU A 31 7.99 -4.03 8.35
CA GLU A 31 7.33 -3.45 9.53
C GLU A 31 6.22 -2.44 9.19
N HIS A 32 6.02 -2.16 7.90
CA HIS A 32 5.07 -1.14 7.45
C HIS A 32 3.70 -1.76 7.15
N PHE A 33 2.67 -1.27 7.84
CA PHE A 33 1.29 -1.53 7.45
C PHE A 33 0.89 -0.60 6.30
N VAL A 34 0.44 -1.18 5.19
CA VAL A 34 -0.06 -0.46 4.02
C VAL A 34 -1.47 -0.93 3.70
N ALA A 35 -2.38 0.00 3.47
CA ALA A 35 -3.78 -0.31 3.18
C ALA A 35 -4.33 0.57 2.06
N LEU A 36 -5.00 -0.07 1.12
CA LEU A 36 -5.71 0.53 0.01
C LEU A 36 -7.21 0.36 0.27
N TYR A 37 -7.96 1.45 0.41
CA TYR A 37 -9.37 1.36 0.80
C TYR A 37 -10.25 2.43 0.16
N ALA A 38 -11.52 2.09 0.00
CA ALA A 38 -12.57 3.01 -0.38
C ALA A 38 -13.29 3.55 0.87
N CYS A 39 -13.61 4.83 0.87
CA CYS A 39 -14.43 5.50 1.89
C CYS A 39 -15.19 6.64 1.22
N ASP A 40 -16.51 6.68 1.38
CA ASP A 40 -17.40 7.70 0.80
C ASP A 40 -17.21 7.93 -0.72
N GLY A 41 -16.99 6.83 -1.47
CA GLY A 41 -16.76 6.86 -2.92
C GLY A 41 -15.41 7.45 -3.34
N GLN A 42 -14.50 7.66 -2.38
CA GLN A 42 -13.14 8.09 -2.62
C GLN A 42 -12.15 6.97 -2.29
N PHE A 43 -10.98 7.04 -2.92
CA PHE A 43 -9.97 6.02 -2.84
C PHE A 43 -8.73 6.51 -2.13
N PHE A 44 -8.26 5.75 -1.15
CA PHE A 44 -7.21 6.16 -0.24
C PHE A 44 -6.15 5.09 -0.08
N LEU A 45 -4.92 5.56 0.05
CA LEU A 45 -3.78 4.74 0.40
C LEU A 45 -3.21 5.22 1.73
N ARG A 46 -3.15 4.31 2.70
CA ARG A 46 -2.51 4.51 3.98
C ARG A 46 -1.20 3.75 4.02
N ALA A 47 -0.15 4.41 4.49
CA ALA A 47 1.08 3.76 4.91
C ALA A 47 1.56 4.41 6.21
N GLY A 48 1.69 3.59 7.27
CA GLY A 48 1.98 4.10 8.61
C GLY A 48 0.95 5.14 9.08
N THR A 49 1.39 6.38 9.31
CA THR A 49 0.54 7.52 9.70
C THR A 49 0.10 8.40 8.54
N GLY A 50 0.61 8.16 7.32
CA GLY A 50 0.25 8.92 6.13
C GLY A 50 -0.99 8.35 5.46
N VAL A 51 -1.88 9.22 4.99
CA VAL A 51 -3.03 8.86 4.16
C VAL A 51 -3.03 9.79 2.95
N VAL A 52 -3.06 9.21 1.75
CA VAL A 52 -3.05 9.91 0.47
C VAL A 52 -4.34 9.60 -0.27
N ASN A 53 -4.98 10.62 -0.85
CA ASN A 53 -6.13 10.47 -1.73
C ASN A 53 -5.65 10.17 -3.16
N LEU A 54 -6.06 9.04 -3.69
CA LEU A 54 -5.64 8.55 -5.00
C LEU A 54 -6.40 9.21 -6.16
N HIS A 55 -7.42 10.00 -5.88
CA HIS A 55 -8.11 10.84 -6.86
C HIS A 55 -7.57 12.29 -6.87
N ASP A 56 -6.56 12.62 -6.08
CA ASP A 56 -6.00 13.97 -6.06
C ASP A 56 -5.29 14.28 -7.39
N ALA A 57 -5.58 15.45 -7.97
CA ALA A 57 -4.98 15.88 -9.24
C ALA A 57 -3.45 16.07 -9.17
N ARG A 58 -2.87 16.11 -7.97
CA ARG A 58 -1.43 16.20 -7.71
C ARG A 58 -0.86 14.89 -7.19
N LEU A 59 -1.57 13.78 -7.34
CA LEU A 59 -1.08 12.47 -6.95
C LEU A 59 0.26 12.17 -7.65
N GLN A 60 1.22 11.72 -6.85
CA GLN A 60 2.51 11.20 -7.28
C GLN A 60 2.71 9.85 -6.61
N LEU A 61 3.06 8.84 -7.42
CA LEU A 61 3.40 7.50 -6.96
C LEU A 61 4.71 7.07 -7.59
N GLU A 62 5.63 6.57 -6.78
CA GLU A 62 6.90 6.00 -7.24
C GLU A 62 7.09 4.63 -6.59
N HIS A 63 7.48 3.65 -7.39
CA HIS A 63 7.88 2.30 -6.95
C HIS A 63 9.19 1.97 -7.67
N GLU A 64 10.22 1.62 -6.91
CA GLU A 64 11.58 1.41 -7.43
C GLU A 64 12.34 0.34 -6.64
N HIS A 65 12.95 -0.61 -7.35
CA HIS A 65 13.91 -1.54 -6.77
C HIS A 65 15.28 -0.89 -6.60
N LEU A 66 15.79 -0.95 -5.37
CA LEU A 66 17.11 -0.48 -4.99
C LEU A 66 18.15 -1.60 -5.15
N ALA A 67 19.40 -1.23 -5.44
CA ALA A 67 20.50 -2.17 -5.66
C ALA A 67 20.82 -3.09 -4.46
N GLY A 68 20.27 -2.80 -3.27
CA GLY A 68 20.44 -3.58 -2.04
C GLY A 68 19.44 -4.72 -1.85
N GLY A 69 18.49 -4.94 -2.78
CA GLY A 69 17.40 -5.89 -2.57
C GLY A 69 16.23 -5.31 -1.76
N GLU A 70 16.14 -4.00 -1.71
CA GLU A 70 15.02 -3.30 -1.10
C GLU A 70 14.19 -2.67 -2.21
N THR A 71 12.91 -2.49 -1.94
CA THR A 71 12.01 -1.70 -2.77
C THR A 71 11.68 -0.42 -2.01
N ARG A 72 11.71 0.70 -2.72
CA ARG A 72 11.23 1.99 -2.23
C ARG A 72 9.87 2.28 -2.85
N PHE A 73 8.91 2.62 -1.99
CA PHE A 73 7.61 3.11 -2.42
C PHE A 73 7.35 4.50 -1.83
N ARG A 74 6.88 5.42 -2.68
CA ARG A 74 6.50 6.78 -2.30
C ARG A 74 5.12 7.10 -2.82
N ALA A 75 4.35 7.79 -1.98
CA ALA A 75 3.11 8.41 -2.40
C ALA A 75 3.02 9.83 -1.85
N ALA A 76 2.52 10.74 -2.67
CA ALA A 76 2.23 12.11 -2.27
C ALA A 76 1.00 12.65 -2.99
N ASP A 77 0.20 13.46 -2.30
CA ASP A 77 -0.87 14.27 -2.87
C ASP A 77 -0.73 15.74 -2.43
N SER A 78 -1.80 16.53 -2.54
CA SER A 78 -1.81 17.92 -2.12
C SER A 78 -1.71 18.13 -0.60
N LYS A 79 -1.89 17.08 0.22
CA LYS A 79 -2.03 17.15 1.69
C LYS A 79 -0.98 16.35 2.45
N ALA A 80 -0.55 15.22 1.91
CA ALA A 80 0.28 14.24 2.58
C ALA A 80 1.36 13.70 1.64
N ARG A 81 2.42 13.18 2.26
CA ARG A 81 3.46 12.41 1.59
C ARG A 81 4.03 11.36 2.54
N PHE A 82 4.40 10.23 1.99
CA PHE A 82 5.14 9.21 2.73
C PHE A 82 6.11 8.47 1.81
N GLU A 83 7.10 7.85 2.44
CA GLU A 83 8.08 6.95 1.83
C GLU A 83 8.22 5.75 2.76
N ILE A 84 8.21 4.55 2.18
CA ILE A 84 8.56 3.31 2.87
C ILE A 84 9.64 2.59 2.06
N VAL A 85 10.53 1.91 2.76
CA VAL A 85 11.56 1.05 2.19
C VAL A 85 11.40 -0.32 2.83
N TYR A 86 11.24 -1.35 2.02
CA TYR A 86 10.97 -2.71 2.48
C TYR A 86 11.74 -3.74 1.65
N PRO A 87 12.00 -4.95 2.15
CA PRO A 87 12.67 -5.99 1.38
C PRO A 87 11.89 -6.32 0.10
N SER A 88 12.55 -6.39 -1.05
CA SER A 88 11.89 -6.78 -2.30
C SER A 88 11.47 -8.25 -2.25
N TRP A 89 10.33 -8.57 -2.85
CA TRP A 89 9.77 -9.93 -2.88
C TRP A 89 10.80 -10.97 -3.36
N TRP A 90 11.62 -10.60 -4.35
CA TRP A 90 12.61 -11.47 -4.99
C TRP A 90 13.86 -11.76 -4.15
N VAL A 91 14.14 -11.04 -3.06
CA VAL A 91 15.35 -11.25 -2.25
C VAL A 91 15.39 -12.63 -1.58
N GLY A 92 14.22 -13.22 -1.32
CA GLY A 92 14.09 -14.57 -0.78
C GLY A 92 14.22 -15.70 -1.81
N TYR A 93 14.23 -15.38 -3.12
CA TYR A 93 14.10 -16.37 -4.18
C TYR A 93 15.45 -16.69 -4.82
N PRO A 94 15.76 -17.98 -5.06
CA PRO A 94 16.89 -18.38 -5.90
C PRO A 94 16.86 -17.68 -7.26
N ALA A 95 17.99 -17.11 -7.69
CA ALA A 95 18.10 -16.38 -8.97
C ALA A 95 17.63 -17.17 -10.21
N VAL A 96 17.70 -18.50 -10.17
CA VAL A 96 17.22 -19.39 -11.25
C VAL A 96 15.69 -19.37 -11.38
N LEU A 97 14.95 -19.12 -10.30
CA LEU A 97 13.48 -19.04 -10.34
C LEU A 97 13.02 -17.70 -10.93
N LEU A 98 13.74 -16.61 -10.65
CA LEU A 98 13.43 -15.26 -11.18
C LEU A 98 13.60 -15.16 -12.70
N MET A 99 14.52 -15.93 -13.31
CA MET A 99 14.72 -15.94 -14.76
C MET A 99 13.64 -16.71 -15.54
N HIS A 100 12.82 -17.50 -14.85
CA HIS A 100 11.86 -18.41 -15.47
C HIS A 100 10.41 -17.94 -15.37
N GLN A 101 10.15 -16.82 -14.70
CA GLN A 101 8.79 -16.35 -14.51
C GLN A 101 8.55 -15.08 -15.32
N ASP A 102 7.50 -15.11 -16.14
CA ASP A 102 6.77 -13.93 -16.61
C ASP A 102 5.99 -13.29 -15.42
N THR A 103 6.62 -13.16 -14.25
CA THR A 103 5.96 -12.60 -13.06
C THR A 103 6.00 -11.08 -13.15
N ASP A 104 4.83 -10.47 -13.16
CA ASP A 104 4.70 -9.02 -13.03
C ASP A 104 4.89 -8.64 -11.56
N ASP A 105 5.60 -7.54 -11.28
CA ASP A 105 5.83 -7.09 -9.91
C ASP A 105 4.49 -6.85 -9.18
N ALA A 106 3.44 -6.43 -9.91
CA ALA A 106 2.11 -6.23 -9.37
C ALA A 106 1.44 -7.50 -8.81
N ASP A 107 1.86 -8.70 -9.24
CA ASP A 107 1.30 -9.95 -8.72
C ASP A 107 1.90 -10.35 -7.36
N GLU A 108 3.13 -9.90 -7.07
CA GLU A 108 3.90 -10.32 -5.89
C GLU A 108 4.19 -9.16 -4.91
N ASP A 109 4.04 -7.90 -5.35
CA ASP A 109 4.32 -6.69 -4.56
C ASP A 109 3.08 -5.79 -4.50
N PHE A 110 2.51 -5.68 -3.29
CA PHE A 110 1.31 -4.89 -3.04
C PHE A 110 1.45 -3.41 -3.46
N CYS A 111 2.62 -2.81 -3.31
CA CYS A 111 2.82 -1.42 -3.74
C CYS A 111 2.99 -1.30 -5.26
N ALA A 112 3.53 -2.31 -5.95
CA ALA A 112 3.50 -2.37 -7.41
C ALA A 112 2.06 -2.50 -7.91
N TYR A 113 1.26 -3.37 -7.28
CA TYR A 113 -0.16 -3.51 -7.55
C TYR A 113 -0.91 -2.17 -7.44
N VAL A 114 -0.66 -1.41 -6.36
CA VAL A 114 -1.27 -0.09 -6.18
C VAL A 114 -0.90 0.87 -7.32
N VAL A 115 0.38 0.89 -7.73
CA VAL A 115 0.83 1.75 -8.85
C VAL A 115 0.13 1.38 -10.15
N ASP A 116 0.04 0.09 -10.45
CA ASP A 116 -0.57 -0.38 -11.69
C ASP A 116 -2.08 -0.21 -11.71
N LEU A 117 -2.74 -0.47 -10.59
CA LEU A 117 -4.18 -0.24 -10.44
C LEU A 117 -4.55 1.21 -10.74
N ILE A 118 -3.74 2.18 -10.32
CA ILE A 118 -4.03 3.61 -10.48
C ILE A 118 -3.74 4.12 -11.89
N ARG A 119 -2.90 3.42 -12.64
CA ARG A 119 -2.61 3.75 -14.05
C ARG A 119 -3.76 3.39 -14.98
N ASP A 120 -4.67 2.53 -14.55
CA ASP A 120 -5.85 2.11 -15.31
C ASP A 120 -7.16 2.60 -14.67
N PRO A 121 -7.81 3.63 -15.25
CA PRO A 121 -9.09 4.15 -14.76
C PRO A 121 -10.22 3.11 -14.71
N GLU A 122 -10.20 2.08 -15.56
CA GLU A 122 -11.22 1.03 -15.54
C GLU A 122 -11.05 0.10 -14.33
N VAL A 123 -9.81 -0.16 -13.92
CA VAL A 123 -9.50 -0.97 -12.73
C VAL A 123 -9.83 -0.21 -11.46
N VAL A 124 -9.55 1.10 -11.39
CA VAL A 124 -9.98 1.96 -10.28
C VAL A 124 -11.49 1.92 -10.12
N GLN A 125 -12.25 2.05 -11.22
CA GLN A 125 -13.71 2.03 -11.15
C GLN A 125 -14.24 0.68 -10.66
N ARG A 126 -13.67 -0.44 -11.14
CA ARG A 126 -14.02 -1.79 -10.65
C ARG A 126 -13.75 -1.95 -9.16
N PHE A 127 -12.60 -1.46 -8.68
CA PHE A 127 -12.28 -1.51 -7.26
C PHE A 127 -13.30 -0.70 -6.45
N LEU A 128 -13.66 0.50 -6.91
CA LEU A 128 -14.69 1.30 -6.24
C LEU A 128 -16.04 0.59 -6.23
N ASP A 129 -16.43 -0.07 -7.32
CA ASP A 129 -17.68 -0.83 -7.40
C ASP A 129 -17.68 -2.04 -6.45
N GLU A 130 -16.53 -2.69 -6.25
CA GLU A 130 -16.36 -3.83 -5.34
C GLU A 130 -16.35 -3.41 -3.86
N TYR A 131 -15.71 -2.29 -3.52
CA TYR A 131 -15.40 -1.90 -2.15
C TYR A 131 -16.15 -0.65 -1.62
N SER A 132 -17.02 -0.02 -2.41
CA SER A 132 -17.85 1.11 -1.96
C SER A 132 -19.32 0.74 -1.73
N GLY A 133 -19.65 -0.56 -1.73
CA GLY A 133 -21.00 -1.11 -1.57
C GLY A 133 -21.57 -1.09 -0.15
#